data_AF-A0A7S0ARV9-F1
#
_entry.id   AF-A0A7S0ARV9-F1
#
_cell.length_a   1.000
_cell.length_b   1.000
_cell.length_c   1.000
_cell.angle_alpha   90.00
_cell.angle_beta   90.00
_cell.angle_gamma   90.00
#
_symmetry.space_group_name_H-M   'P 1'
#
loop_
_entity.id
_entity.type
_entity.pdbx_description
1 polymer ?
#
loop_
_entity_poly.entity_id
_entity_poly.type
_entity_poly.pdbx_seq_one_letter_code
_entity_poly.pdbx_strand_id
1 'polypeptide(L)'
;SIPSPLPTAAAGGGRLARLKMWETCALAVLVWISIGTIFYSKINGWPLATAFFYAVDAGMSIGFCTDVAETTKRSRAFSILFIILGASVVGGALALFVADLLEGVSRTITYEYRTLIENDAFERNDRDKDGFLEFSGIGTLLEEAGYHLPQEQILYICEGMDRDNDQQISRVMPLNEMT
;
A
#
# COMPACT_ATOMS: atom_id res chain seq x y z
N SER A 1 9.59 23.89 -21.73
CA SER A 1 10.06 22.50 -21.73
C SER A 1 9.02 21.68 -20.99
N ILE A 2 8.33 20.82 -21.73
CA ILE A 2 7.20 20.01 -21.25
C ILE A 2 7.71 19.04 -20.16
N PRO A 3 7.10 18.95 -18.97
CA PRO A 3 7.33 17.81 -18.10
C PRO A 3 6.73 16.59 -18.81
N SER A 4 7.59 15.65 -19.17
CA SER A 4 7.22 14.38 -19.82
C SER A 4 6.03 13.72 -19.12
N PRO A 5 5.10 13.08 -19.86
CA PRO A 5 4.03 12.30 -19.25
C PRO A 5 4.63 11.31 -18.25
N LEU A 6 4.11 11.33 -17.02
CA LEU A 6 4.45 10.36 -15.98
C LEU A 6 4.34 8.96 -16.58
N PRO A 7 5.39 8.13 -16.51
CA PRO A 7 5.38 6.83 -17.13
C PRO A 7 4.25 5.98 -16.52
N THR A 8 3.22 5.72 -17.32
CA THR A 8 2.16 4.73 -17.07
C THR A 8 2.68 3.28 -17.07
N ALA A 9 4.00 3.08 -17.06
CA ALA A 9 4.67 1.78 -17.23
C ALA A 9 5.09 1.08 -15.93
N ALA A 10 4.58 1.46 -14.75
CA ALA A 10 5.01 0.87 -13.47
C ALA A 10 3.98 -0.04 -12.77
N ALA A 11 2.82 -0.31 -13.38
CA ALA A 11 1.80 -1.17 -12.76
C ALA A 11 2.26 -2.65 -12.60
N GLY A 12 3.15 -3.13 -13.47
CA GLY A 12 3.69 -4.50 -13.40
C GLY A 12 4.84 -4.68 -12.41
N GLY A 13 5.70 -3.68 -12.25
CA GLY A 13 6.91 -3.76 -11.42
C GLY A 13 6.60 -3.82 -9.92
N GLY A 14 5.62 -3.05 -9.46
CA GLY A 14 5.23 -3.02 -8.05
C GLY A 14 4.57 -4.32 -7.57
N ARG A 15 3.79 -4.98 -8.44
CA ARG A 15 3.09 -6.23 -8.09
C ARG A 15 4.07 -7.41 -7.99
N LEU A 16 5.06 -7.47 -8.88
CA LEU A 16 6.13 -8.48 -8.81
C LEU A 16 7.07 -8.26 -7.63
N ALA A 17 7.40 -7.00 -7.32
CA ALA A 17 8.21 -6.66 -6.15
C ALA A 17 7.51 -7.02 -4.83
N ARG A 18 6.20 -6.75 -4.73
CA ARG A 18 5.38 -7.20 -3.59
C ARG A 18 5.40 -8.72 -3.49
N LEU A 19 5.08 -9.45 -4.56
CA LEU A 19 5.07 -10.92 -4.54
C LEU A 19 6.41 -11.50 -4.08
N LYS A 20 7.53 -10.94 -4.57
CA LYS A 20 8.88 -11.34 -4.13
C LYS A 20 9.14 -11.01 -2.66
N MET A 21 8.67 -9.88 -2.15
CA MET A 21 8.80 -9.51 -0.75
C MET A 21 8.04 -10.50 0.14
N TRP A 22 6.79 -10.80 -0.22
CA TRP A 22 5.95 -11.77 0.48
C TRP A 22 6.55 -13.17 0.48
N GLU A 23 7.05 -13.62 -0.66
CA GLU A 23 7.77 -14.89 -0.80
C GLU A 23 8.99 -14.94 0.12
N THR A 24 9.79 -13.87 0.16
CA THR A 24 10.98 -13.78 1.00
C THR A 24 10.64 -13.81 2.50
N CYS A 25 9.62 -13.06 2.93
CA CYS A 25 9.17 -13.06 4.32
C CYS A 25 8.62 -14.43 4.74
N ALA A 26 7.80 -15.06 3.90
CA ALA A 26 7.26 -16.39 4.16
C ALA A 26 8.37 -17.44 4.26
N LEU A 27 9.33 -17.43 3.33
CA LEU A 27 10.49 -18.32 3.37
C LEU A 27 11.34 -18.09 4.62
N ALA A 28 11.58 -16.84 5.02
CA ALA A 28 12.33 -16.52 6.23
C ALA A 28 11.66 -17.10 7.49
N VAL A 29 10.33 -16.96 7.61
CA VAL A 29 9.57 -17.55 8.73
C VAL A 29 9.62 -19.08 8.69
N LEU A 30 9.42 -19.70 7.53
CA LEU A 30 9.47 -21.16 7.39
C LEU A 30 10.84 -21.73 7.72
N VAL A 31 11.92 -21.10 7.25
CA VAL A 31 13.29 -21.51 7.57
C VAL A 31 13.56 -21.36 9.06
N TRP A 32 13.17 -20.23 9.65
CA TRP A 32 13.33 -19.99 11.09
C TRP A 32 12.60 -21.04 11.95
N ILE A 33 11.32 -21.30 11.67
CA ILE A 33 10.55 -22.35 12.37
C ILE A 33 11.17 -23.73 12.16
N SER A 34 11.66 -24.03 10.96
CA SER A 34 12.31 -25.31 10.65
C SER A 34 13.60 -25.51 11.47
N ILE A 35 14.41 -24.45 11.62
CA ILE A 35 15.61 -24.47 12.47
C ILE A 35 15.25 -24.79 13.92
N GLY A 36 14.24 -24.10 14.48
CA GLY A 36 13.76 -24.37 15.84
C GLY A 36 13.25 -25.80 16.00
N THR A 37 12.43 -26.27 15.05
CA THR A 37 11.87 -27.63 15.05
C THR A 37 12.94 -28.71 15.07
N ILE A 38 13.96 -28.59 14.21
CA ILE A 38 15.07 -29.55 14.15
C ILE A 38 15.90 -29.50 15.44
N PHE A 39 16.13 -28.30 15.98
CA PHE A 39 16.88 -28.11 17.22
C PHE A 39 16.17 -28.80 18.40
N TYR A 40 14.89 -28.53 18.63
CA TYR A 40 14.14 -29.13 19.73
C TYR A 40 14.00 -30.65 19.57
N SER A 41 13.81 -31.14 18.35
CA SER A 41 13.74 -32.58 18.11
C SER A 41 15.06 -33.28 18.43
N LYS A 42 16.21 -32.72 18.06
CA LYS A 42 17.52 -33.34 18.32
C LYS A 42 18.04 -33.16 19.74
N ILE A 43 17.88 -31.98 20.34
CA ILE A 43 18.46 -31.67 21.65
C ILE A 43 17.57 -32.18 22.78
N ASN A 44 16.26 -32.01 22.66
CA ASN A 44 15.32 -32.45 23.69
C ASN A 44 14.75 -33.84 23.40
N GLY A 45 15.07 -34.43 22.25
CA GLY A 45 14.60 -35.77 21.86
C GLY A 45 13.11 -35.82 21.57
N TRP A 46 12.47 -34.67 21.31
CA TRP A 46 11.03 -34.60 21.14
C TRP A 46 10.60 -35.11 19.75
N PRO A 47 9.40 -35.74 19.65
CA PRO A 47 8.79 -36.05 18.37
C PRO A 47 8.70 -34.79 17.50
N LEU A 48 8.92 -34.95 16.18
CA LEU A 48 9.00 -33.81 15.26
C LEU A 48 7.74 -32.92 15.31
N ALA A 49 6.55 -33.53 15.45
CA ALA A 49 5.29 -32.80 15.56
C ALA A 49 5.23 -31.92 16.82
N THR A 50 5.69 -32.46 17.97
CA THR A 50 5.75 -31.73 19.24
C THR A 50 6.79 -30.62 19.19
N ALA A 51 7.95 -30.89 18.58
CA ALA A 51 9.01 -29.91 18.39
C ALA A 51 8.59 -28.75 17.48
N PHE A 52 7.82 -29.05 16.42
CA PHE A 52 7.24 -28.04 15.53
C PHE A 52 6.21 -27.18 16.26
N PHE A 53 5.28 -27.83 16.98
CA PHE A 53 4.28 -27.13 17.77
C PHE A 53 4.93 -26.19 18.79
N TYR A 54 5.96 -26.66 19.52
CA TYR A 54 6.70 -25.84 20.47
C TYR A 54 7.46 -24.69 19.79
N ALA A 55 8.09 -24.93 18.64
CA ALA A 55 8.80 -23.87 17.89
C ALA A 55 7.85 -22.74 17.45
N VAL A 56 6.65 -23.08 17.00
CA VAL A 56 5.63 -22.09 16.66
C VAL A 56 5.09 -21.41 17.91
N ASP A 57 4.73 -22.16 18.94
CA ASP A 57 4.16 -21.62 20.18
C ASP A 57 5.10 -20.64 20.89
N ALA A 58 6.36 -21.04 21.08
CA ALA A 58 7.39 -20.19 21.69
C ALA A 58 7.78 -19.04 20.76
N GLY A 59 8.01 -19.32 19.47
CA GLY A 59 8.44 -18.32 18.49
C GLY A 59 7.40 -17.21 18.27
N MET A 60 6.13 -17.55 18.22
CA MET A 60 5.02 -16.61 18.05
C MET A 60 4.56 -15.98 19.38
N SER A 61 5.23 -16.31 20.49
CA SER A 61 4.90 -15.81 21.84
C SER A 61 3.45 -16.13 22.26
N ILE A 62 2.95 -17.31 21.86
CA ILE A 62 1.59 -17.77 22.21
C ILE A 62 1.61 -18.36 23.64
N GLY A 63 2.51 -19.31 23.89
CA GLY A 63 2.76 -19.86 25.23
C GLY A 63 1.69 -20.84 25.75
N PHE A 64 0.98 -21.55 24.87
CA PHE A 64 0.03 -22.59 25.26
C PHE A 64 0.68 -23.96 25.50
N CYS A 65 1.92 -24.17 25.08
CA CYS A 65 2.58 -25.46 25.21
C CYS A 65 3.10 -25.68 26.63
N THR A 66 2.23 -26.15 27.54
CA THR A 66 2.59 -26.46 28.93
C THR A 66 3.12 -27.88 29.14
N ASP A 67 2.82 -28.79 28.21
CA ASP A 67 3.07 -30.23 28.36
C ASP A 67 4.53 -30.63 28.11
N VAL A 68 5.31 -29.76 27.45
CA VAL A 68 6.74 -29.97 27.22
C VAL A 68 7.52 -28.74 27.65
N ALA A 69 8.46 -28.96 28.58
CA ALA A 69 9.30 -27.91 29.13
C ALA A 69 10.77 -28.23 28.90
N GLU A 70 11.55 -27.19 28.65
CA GLU A 70 12.98 -27.32 28.46
C GLU A 70 13.68 -27.67 29.79
N THR A 71 14.28 -28.86 29.82
CA THR A 71 15.01 -29.35 31.00
C THR A 71 16.47 -28.93 30.99
N THR A 72 17.03 -28.67 29.80
CA THR A 72 18.48 -28.42 29.62
C THR A 72 18.80 -26.93 29.48
N LYS A 73 19.83 -26.46 30.20
CA LYS A 73 20.30 -25.05 30.16
C LYS A 73 20.62 -24.55 28.74
N ARG A 74 21.15 -25.43 27.88
CA ARG A 74 21.47 -25.13 26.47
C ARG A 74 20.21 -24.85 25.64
N SER A 75 19.13 -25.59 25.87
CA SER A 75 17.85 -25.39 25.16
C SER A 75 17.26 -24.02 25.51
N ARG A 76 17.25 -23.68 26.80
CA ARG A 76 16.76 -22.38 27.30
C ARG A 76 17.51 -21.19 26.70
N ALA A 77 18.84 -21.28 26.62
CA ALA A 77 19.65 -20.23 26.01
C ALA A 77 19.34 -20.07 24.51
N PHE A 78 19.13 -21.18 23.79
CA PHE A 78 18.70 -21.14 22.39
C PHE A 78 17.32 -20.52 22.25
N SER A 79 16.35 -20.93 23.07
CA SER A 79 14.97 -20.43 23.03
C SER A 79 14.88 -18.93 23.24
N ILE A 80 15.68 -18.36 24.14
CA ILE A 80 15.76 -16.91 24.33
C ILE A 80 16.17 -16.20 23.02
N LEU A 81 17.24 -16.68 22.37
CA LEU A 81 17.70 -16.10 21.11
C LEU A 81 16.69 -16.32 19.98
N PHE A 82 16.08 -17.50 19.94
CA PHE A 82 15.09 -17.89 18.97
C PHE A 82 13.86 -16.99 19.03
N ILE A 83 13.37 -16.67 20.23
CA ILE A 83 12.23 -15.77 20.47
C ILE A 83 12.57 -14.33 20.07
N ILE A 84 13.76 -13.82 20.45
CA ILE A 84 14.18 -12.44 20.08
C ILE A 84 14.24 -12.28 18.56
N LEU A 85 14.81 -13.28 17.87
CA LEU A 85 14.89 -13.27 16.41
C LEU A 85 13.50 -13.40 15.78
N GLY A 86 12.66 -14.27 16.32
CA GLY A 86 11.26 -14.43 15.91
C GLY A 86 10.45 -13.16 15.99
N ALA A 87 10.49 -12.49 17.15
CA ALA A 87 9.80 -11.22 17.37
C ALA A 87 10.21 -10.15 16.35
N SER A 88 11.50 -10.10 16.00
CA SER A 88 12.03 -9.15 15.01
C SER A 88 11.55 -9.46 13.59
N VAL A 89 11.61 -10.73 13.18
CA VAL A 89 11.20 -11.17 11.83
C VAL A 89 9.69 -11.03 11.65
N VAL A 90 8.90 -11.53 12.60
CA VAL A 90 7.44 -11.47 12.54
C VAL A 90 6.94 -10.04 12.67
N GLY A 91 7.52 -9.27 13.60
CA GLY A 91 7.19 -7.85 13.76
C GLY A 91 7.50 -7.02 12.52
N GLY A 92 8.66 -7.23 11.89
CA GLY A 92 9.01 -6.58 10.63
C GLY A 92 8.09 -6.97 9.48
N ALA A 93 7.78 -8.26 9.33
CA ALA A 93 6.85 -8.74 8.31
C ALA A 93 5.44 -8.16 8.50
N LEU A 94 4.95 -8.08 9.74
CA LEU A 94 3.66 -7.48 10.05
C LEU A 94 3.64 -5.98 9.75
N ALA A 95 4.72 -5.26 10.08
CA ALA A 95 4.82 -3.83 9.78
C ALA A 95 4.78 -3.56 8.26
N LEU A 96 5.51 -4.35 7.47
CA LEU A 96 5.49 -4.26 6.00
C LEU A 96 4.10 -4.58 5.43
N PHE A 97 3.42 -5.58 6.01
CA PHE A 97 2.06 -5.91 5.60
C PHE A 97 1.08 -4.76 5.85
N VAL A 98 1.11 -4.18 7.05
CA VAL A 98 0.24 -3.05 7.40
C VAL A 98 0.53 -1.85 6.51
N ALA A 99 1.80 -1.56 6.22
CA ALA A 99 2.17 -0.50 5.30
C ALA A 99 1.59 -0.72 3.89
N ASP A 100 1.67 -1.94 3.37
CA ASP A 100 1.13 -2.30 2.05
C ASP A 100 -0.40 -2.18 2.00
N LEU A 101 -1.10 -2.63 3.05
CA LEU A 101 -2.54 -2.49 3.18
C LEU A 101 -2.97 -1.02 3.24
N LEU A 102 -2.29 -0.22 4.07
CA LEU A 102 -2.60 1.20 4.21
C LEU A 102 -2.35 1.96 2.91
N GLU A 103 -1.29 1.63 2.17
CA GLU A 103 -1.03 2.24 0.87
C GLU A 103 -2.14 1.88 -0.14
N GLY A 104 -2.61 0.63 -0.13
CA GLY A 104 -3.73 0.19 -0.97
C GLY A 104 -5.01 0.97 -0.68
N VAL A 105 -5.37 1.11 0.59
CA VAL A 105 -6.56 1.84 1.03
C VAL A 105 -6.42 3.34 0.75
N SER A 106 -5.26 3.93 1.04
CA SER A 106 -5.02 5.37 0.83
C SER A 106 -5.16 5.76 -0.63
N ARG A 107 -4.68 4.94 -1.57
CA ARG A 107 -4.84 5.18 -3.00
C ARG A 107 -6.32 5.25 -3.39
N THR A 108 -7.10 4.24 -3.02
CA THR A 108 -8.54 4.21 -3.32
C THR A 108 -9.26 5.44 -2.77
N ILE A 109 -8.97 5.78 -1.52
CA ILE A 109 -9.53 6.96 -0.85
C ILE A 109 -9.14 8.24 -1.62
N THR A 110 -7.86 8.47 -1.89
CA THR A 110 -7.43 9.71 -2.57
C THR A 110 -8.06 9.89 -3.96
N TYR A 111 -8.25 8.81 -4.73
CA TYR A 111 -8.91 8.90 -6.04
C TYR A 111 -10.39 9.26 -5.93
N GLU A 112 -11.11 8.62 -5.01
CA GLU A 112 -12.52 8.91 -4.74
C GLU A 112 -12.69 10.35 -4.24
N TYR A 113 -11.89 10.77 -3.26
CA TYR A 113 -11.94 12.13 -2.73
C TYR A 113 -11.61 13.19 -3.77
N ARG A 114 -10.59 12.96 -4.61
CA ARG A 114 -10.24 13.88 -5.70
C ARG A 114 -11.42 14.04 -6.66
N THR A 115 -12.03 12.93 -7.05
CA THR A 115 -13.21 12.91 -7.93
C THR A 115 -14.39 13.65 -7.31
N LEU A 116 -14.66 13.43 -6.01
CA LEU A 116 -15.76 14.11 -5.31
C LEU A 116 -15.53 15.62 -5.20
N ILE A 117 -14.30 16.05 -4.88
CA ILE A 117 -13.95 17.47 -4.79
C ILE A 117 -13.99 18.13 -6.18
N GLU A 118 -13.46 17.47 -7.21
CA GLU A 118 -13.53 17.96 -8.58
C GLU A 118 -14.97 18.07 -9.06
N ASN A 119 -15.82 17.08 -8.77
CA ASN A 119 -17.25 17.13 -9.09
C ASN A 119 -17.98 18.22 -8.31
N ASP A 120 -17.77 18.36 -7.00
CA ASP A 120 -18.40 19.41 -6.19
C ASP A 120 -17.97 20.82 -6.64
N ALA A 121 -16.69 20.99 -6.98
CA ALA A 121 -16.18 22.25 -7.54
C ALA A 121 -16.79 22.53 -8.92
N PHE A 122 -16.94 21.52 -9.77
CA PHE A 122 -17.57 21.65 -11.08
C PHE A 122 -19.05 22.02 -10.94
N GLU A 123 -19.83 21.29 -10.12
CA GLU A 123 -21.27 21.53 -9.91
C GLU A 123 -21.58 22.91 -9.31
N ARG A 124 -20.70 23.44 -8.47
CA ARG A 124 -20.87 24.81 -7.94
C ARG A 124 -20.63 25.88 -8.99
N ASN A 125 -19.79 25.61 -9.97
CA ASN A 125 -19.32 26.58 -10.94
C ASN A 125 -20.06 26.48 -12.29
N ASP A 126 -20.64 25.33 -12.59
CA ASP A 126 -21.58 25.09 -13.70
C ASP A 126 -22.95 25.73 -13.39
N ARG A 127 -23.04 27.04 -13.63
CA ARG A 127 -24.22 27.86 -13.29
C ARG A 127 -25.43 27.55 -14.15
N ASP A 128 -25.22 27.11 -15.39
CA ASP A 128 -26.24 26.78 -16.38
C ASP A 128 -26.58 25.29 -16.46
N LYS A 129 -25.81 24.43 -15.79
CA LYS A 129 -26.00 22.97 -15.70
C LYS A 129 -25.94 22.29 -17.06
N ASP A 130 -25.15 22.85 -17.96
CA ASP A 130 -24.98 22.29 -19.30
C ASP A 130 -23.93 21.17 -19.32
N GLY A 131 -23.15 21.02 -18.23
CA GLY A 131 -22.12 20.01 -18.08
C GLY A 131 -20.74 20.43 -18.61
N PHE A 132 -20.55 21.73 -18.89
CA PHE A 132 -19.31 22.29 -19.43
C PHE A 132 -18.86 23.53 -18.62
N LEU A 133 -17.55 23.78 -18.60
CA LEU A 133 -16.99 25.04 -18.11
C LEU A 133 -16.30 25.77 -19.26
N GLU A 134 -16.82 26.94 -19.64
CA GLU A 134 -16.21 27.77 -20.67
C GLU A 134 -14.88 28.39 -20.22
N PHE A 135 -13.89 28.44 -21.12
CA PHE A 135 -12.59 29.08 -20.89
C PHE A 135 -12.71 30.54 -20.45
N SER A 136 -13.72 31.25 -20.96
CA SER A 136 -14.02 32.64 -20.64
C SER A 136 -14.35 32.83 -19.15
N GLY A 137 -14.94 31.83 -18.50
CA GLY A 137 -15.35 31.84 -17.10
C GLY A 137 -14.28 31.35 -16.13
N ILE A 138 -13.34 30.51 -16.58
CA ILE A 138 -12.32 29.88 -15.72
C ILE A 138 -11.41 30.90 -15.02
N GLY A 139 -11.05 31.99 -15.71
CA GLY A 139 -10.24 33.04 -15.09
C GLY A 139 -10.93 33.69 -13.89
N THR A 140 -12.22 33.96 -14.01
CA THR A 140 -13.06 34.48 -12.93
C THR A 140 -13.19 33.47 -11.79
N LEU A 141 -13.33 32.17 -12.10
CA LEU A 141 -13.40 31.11 -11.09
C LEU A 141 -12.10 30.96 -10.29
N LEU A 142 -10.95 31.09 -10.95
CA LEU A 142 -9.64 31.05 -10.29
C LEU A 142 -9.44 32.26 -9.37
N GLU A 143 -9.89 33.45 -9.79
CA GLU A 143 -9.88 34.64 -8.95
C GLU A 143 -10.84 34.53 -7.75
N GLU A 144 -12.05 33.99 -7.95
CA GLU A 144 -13.01 33.71 -6.85
C GLU A 144 -12.45 32.68 -5.86
N ALA A 145 -11.63 31.73 -6.32
CA ALA A 145 -10.92 30.76 -5.48
C ALA A 145 -9.66 31.34 -4.81
N GLY A 146 -9.30 32.61 -5.08
CA GLY A 146 -8.16 33.32 -4.49
C GLY A 146 -6.83 33.12 -5.21
N TYR A 147 -6.83 32.58 -6.43
CA TYR A 147 -5.64 32.42 -7.27
C TYR A 147 -5.58 33.51 -8.35
N HIS A 148 -4.54 34.36 -8.29
CA HIS A 148 -4.27 35.38 -9.29
C HIS A 148 -3.18 34.90 -10.25
N LEU A 149 -3.60 34.33 -11.37
CA LEU A 149 -2.71 33.85 -12.43
C LEU A 149 -2.79 34.79 -13.64
N PRO A 150 -1.67 35.07 -14.32
CA PRO A 150 -1.71 35.84 -15.57
C PRO A 150 -2.46 35.06 -16.66
N GLN A 151 -3.16 35.78 -17.55
CA GLN A 151 -4.00 35.18 -18.60
C GLN A 151 -3.26 34.15 -19.46
N GLU A 152 -1.97 34.34 -19.72
CA GLU A 152 -1.15 33.38 -20.47
C GLU A 152 -1.06 32.00 -19.79
N GLN A 153 -1.00 31.97 -18.45
CA GLN A 153 -0.93 30.73 -17.67
C GLN A 153 -2.29 30.07 -17.58
N ILE A 154 -3.35 30.86 -17.48
CA ILE A 154 -4.73 30.37 -17.51
C ILE A 154 -5.00 29.72 -18.86
N LEU A 155 -4.64 30.37 -19.98
CA LEU A 155 -4.79 29.82 -21.32
C LEU A 155 -3.99 28.51 -21.47
N TYR A 156 -2.73 28.49 -21.02
CA TYR A 156 -1.89 27.30 -21.08
C TYR A 156 -2.47 26.12 -20.27
N ILE A 157 -3.04 26.39 -19.10
CA ILE A 157 -3.71 25.38 -18.28
C ILE A 157 -4.97 24.87 -18.98
N CYS A 158 -5.78 25.75 -19.55
CA CYS A 158 -7.02 25.39 -20.22
C CYS A 158 -6.75 24.60 -21.52
N GLU A 159 -5.80 25.03 -22.35
CA GLU A 159 -5.32 24.26 -23.52
C GLU A 159 -4.75 22.89 -23.15
N GLY A 160 -4.18 22.75 -21.96
CA GLY A 160 -3.71 21.46 -21.45
C GLY A 160 -4.83 20.52 -20.99
N MET A 161 -6.02 21.05 -20.69
CA MET A 161 -7.19 20.31 -20.20
C MET A 161 -8.23 20.03 -21.29
N ASP A 162 -8.28 20.86 -22.32
CA ASP A 162 -9.15 20.74 -23.50
C ASP A 162 -8.56 19.76 -24.51
N ARG A 163 -9.14 18.55 -24.57
CA ARG A 163 -8.65 17.44 -25.41
C ARG A 163 -9.22 17.49 -26.83
N ASP A 164 -10.39 18.07 -27.00
CA ASP A 164 -11.16 18.19 -28.23
C ASP A 164 -11.01 19.56 -28.90
N ASN A 165 -10.30 20.48 -28.23
CA ASN A 165 -9.97 21.82 -28.69
C ASN A 165 -11.22 22.66 -29.00
N ASP A 166 -12.27 22.46 -28.20
CA ASP A 166 -13.58 23.09 -28.33
C ASP A 166 -13.75 24.32 -27.42
N GLN A 167 -12.70 24.69 -26.69
CA GLN A 167 -12.68 25.80 -25.72
C GLN A 167 -13.65 25.61 -24.54
N GLN A 168 -14.07 24.37 -24.32
CA GLN A 168 -14.90 23.95 -23.21
C GLN A 168 -14.17 22.87 -22.41
N ILE A 169 -14.26 22.95 -21.08
CA ILE A 169 -13.77 21.87 -20.23
C ILE A 169 -14.96 21.00 -19.90
N SER A 170 -15.07 19.88 -20.61
CA SER A 170 -16.06 18.86 -20.34
C SER A 170 -15.73 18.09 -19.06
N ARG A 171 -16.76 17.57 -18.39
CA ARG A 171 -16.59 16.68 -17.24
C ARG A 171 -15.83 15.42 -17.68
N VAL A 172 -14.52 15.37 -17.47
CA VAL A 172 -13.74 14.16 -17.76
C VAL A 172 -14.11 13.08 -16.73
N MET A 173 -15.08 12.23 -17.07
CA MET A 173 -15.06 10.85 -16.61
C MET A 173 -15.84 9.92 -17.55
N PRO A 174 -15.13 8.97 -18.18
CA PRO A 174 -15.65 7.62 -18.20
C PRO A 174 -14.65 6.69 -17.50
N LEU A 175 -15.04 6.25 -16.31
CA LEU A 175 -14.47 5.05 -15.65
C LEU A 175 -15.02 3.77 -16.31
N ASN A 176 -15.28 3.78 -17.63
CA ASN A 176 -16.01 2.73 -18.36
C ASN A 176 -15.23 2.12 -19.53
N GLU A 177 -13.91 2.35 -19.61
CA GLU A 177 -13.01 1.64 -20.53
C GLU A 177 -11.89 0.90 -19.77
N MET A 178 -12.21 0.30 -18.61
CA MET A 178 -11.31 -0.61 -17.87
C MET A 178 -12.01 -1.91 -17.48
N THR A 179 -12.78 -2.50 -18.41
CA THR A 179 -13.08 -3.94 -18.43
C THR A 179 -12.18 -4.65 -19.44
#